data_AF-A0A139WS22-F1
#
_entry.id   AF-A0A139WS22-F1
#
_cell.length_a   1.000
_cell.length_b   1.000
_cell.length_c   1.000
_cell.angle_alpha   90.00
_cell.angle_beta   90.00
_cell.angle_gamma   90.00
#
_symmetry.space_group_name_H-M   'P 1'
#
loop_
_entity.id
_entity.type
_entity.pdbx_description
1 polymer ?
#
loop_
_entity_poly.entity_id
_entity_poly.type
_entity_poly.pdbx_seq_one_letter_code
_entity_poly.pdbx_strand_id
1 'polypeptide(L)'
;MLETETIVRPIYYQIIERRNKVWAFREGKPFVNFFNAPDLDMEDLFAVFDTSMEKIAAELRCINGAKQGFYIANILDKKYYYCGTEWQDVKTKLQELGIGRPDPMEA
;
A
#
# COMPACT_ATOMS: atom_id res chain seq x y z
N MET A 1 -8.74 -19.98 13.93
CA MET A 1 -8.60 -18.55 14.29
C MET A 1 -7.93 -17.92 13.10
N LEU A 2 -8.67 -17.23 12.23
CA LEU A 2 -8.12 -16.63 11.01
C LEU A 2 -7.22 -15.49 11.46
N GLU A 3 -5.92 -15.74 11.47
CA GLU A 3 -4.91 -14.70 11.61
C GLU A 3 -5.20 -13.70 10.50
N THR A 4 -5.78 -12.56 10.88
CA THR A 4 -5.93 -11.43 9.97
C THR A 4 -4.54 -11.12 9.45
N GLU A 5 -4.26 -11.49 8.21
CA GLU A 5 -2.99 -11.33 7.51
C GLU A 5 -2.62 -9.84 7.49
N THR A 6 -2.03 -9.42 8.61
CA THR A 6 -1.72 -8.03 8.89
C THR A 6 -0.46 -7.76 8.12
N ILE A 7 -0.61 -7.15 6.95
CA ILE A 7 0.52 -6.79 6.11
C ILE A 7 1.32 -5.70 6.84
N VAL A 8 2.47 -6.14 7.34
CA VAL A 8 3.50 -5.34 7.97
C VAL A 8 4.20 -4.53 6.87
N ARG A 9 3.95 -3.21 6.84
CA ARG A 9 4.51 -2.33 5.81
C ARG A 9 5.08 -1.03 6.41
N PRO A 10 6.06 -0.40 5.74
CA PRO A 10 6.48 0.95 6.08
C PRO A 10 5.33 1.94 5.86
N ILE A 11 5.32 3.01 6.64
CA ILE A 11 4.24 4.02 6.61
C ILE A 11 4.03 4.69 5.24
N TYR A 12 5.09 4.73 4.42
CA TYR A 12 5.07 5.30 3.06
C TYR A 12 4.61 4.32 1.97
N TYR A 13 4.33 3.07 2.32
CA TYR A 13 3.63 2.15 1.43
C TYR A 13 2.15 2.13 1.78
N GLN A 14 1.30 2.49 0.83
CA GLN A 14 -0.15 2.50 1.00
C GLN A 14 -0.79 1.46 0.09
N ILE A 15 -1.57 0.55 0.67
CA ILE A 15 -2.34 -0.44 -0.08
C ILE A 15 -3.69 0.15 -0.40
N ILE A 16 -4.06 0.08 -1.67
CA ILE A 16 -5.23 0.73 -2.21
C ILE A 16 -6.00 -0.32 -3.00
N GLU A 17 -7.25 -0.50 -2.64
CA GLU A 17 -8.14 -1.45 -3.27
C GLU A 17 -9.10 -0.70 -4.20
N ARG A 18 -9.06 -1.01 -5.49
CA ARG A 18 -10.04 -0.49 -6.43
C ARG A 18 -11.26 -1.39 -6.47
N ARG A 19 -12.34 -0.94 -5.83
CA ARG A 19 -13.66 -1.55 -5.90
C ARG A 19 -14.50 -0.82 -6.94
N ASN A 20 -14.59 -1.38 -8.14
CA ASN A 20 -15.31 -0.78 -9.27
C ASN A 20 -14.82 0.63 -9.63
N LYS A 21 -15.53 1.67 -9.16
CA LYS A 21 -15.24 3.09 -9.40
C LYS A 21 -14.65 3.81 -8.18
N VAL A 22 -14.56 3.13 -7.03
CA VAL A 22 -14.09 3.72 -5.77
C VAL A 22 -12.70 3.18 -5.46
N TRP A 23 -11.82 4.09 -5.04
CA TRP A 23 -10.51 3.77 -4.50
C TRP A 23 -10.63 3.72 -2.98
N ALA A 24 -10.53 2.52 -2.40
CA ALA A 24 -10.56 2.30 -0.98
C ALA A 24 -9.13 2.18 -0.45
N PHE A 25 -8.69 3.15 0.35
CA PHE A 25 -7.40 3.10 1.03
C PHE A 25 -7.53 2.14 2.21
N ARG A 26 -6.80 1.03 2.16
CA ARG A 26 -6.79 0.04 3.24
C ARG A 26 -5.74 0.48 4.25
N GLU A 27 -6.21 0.93 5.40
CA GLU A 27 -5.38 1.13 6.58
C GLU A 27 -4.78 -0.23 6.97
N GLY A 28 -3.46 -0.36 6.82
CA GLY A 28 -2.69 -1.47 7.35
C GLY A 28 -1.95 -0.98 8.58
N LYS A 29 -1.69 -1.85 9.56
CA LYS A 29 -0.90 -1.45 10.73
C LYS A 29 0.53 -1.11 10.28
N PRO A 30 0.99 0.16 10.39
CA PRO A 30 2.36 0.50 10.07
C PRO A 30 3.30 -0.19 11.06
N PHE A 31 4.29 -0.93 10.56
CA PHE A 31 5.23 -1.65 11.42
C PHE A 31 6.44 -0.81 11.82
N VAL A 32 6.85 0.12 10.95
CA VAL A 32 8.00 1.00 11.21
C VAL A 32 7.63 2.44 10.90
N ASN A 33 7.61 3.25 11.95
CA ASN A 33 7.55 4.70 11.87
C ASN A 33 8.99 5.25 11.88
N PHE A 34 9.64 5.23 10.70
CA PHE A 34 11.00 5.74 10.55
C PHE A 34 11.16 7.24 10.86
N PHE A 35 10.05 7.99 10.87
CA PHE A 35 10.07 9.44 11.05
C PHE A 35 9.84 9.88 12.50
N ASN A 36 9.64 8.94 13.43
CA ASN A 36 9.18 9.24 14.79
C ASN A 36 7.98 10.20 14.79
N ALA A 37 7.16 10.11 13.74
CA ALA A 37 6.04 10.99 13.55
C ALA A 37 4.99 10.63 14.62
N PRO A 38 4.21 11.58 15.14
CA PRO A 38 2.99 11.21 15.87
C PRO A 38 2.11 10.31 14.98
N ASP A 39 1.11 9.64 15.55
CA ASP A 39 0.05 9.00 14.75
C ASP A 39 -0.62 10.07 13.88
N LEU A 40 0.00 10.35 12.73
CA LEU A 40 -0.45 11.33 11.77
C LEU A 40 -1.55 10.67 10.97
N ASP A 41 -2.66 11.40 10.84
CA ASP A 41 -3.73 11.03 9.94
C ASP A 41 -3.20 10.86 8.51
N MET A 42 -3.90 10.05 7.72
CA MET A 42 -3.50 9.75 6.34
C MET A 42 -3.26 11.02 5.52
N GLU A 43 -4.05 12.07 5.75
CA GLU A 43 -3.93 13.37 5.07
C GLU A 43 -2.61 14.09 5.40
N ASP A 44 -2.22 14.15 6.67
CA ASP A 44 -0.95 14.74 7.10
C ASP A 44 0.25 13.95 6.56
N LEU A 45 0.17 12.61 6.56
CA LEU A 45 1.19 11.78 5.93
C LEU A 45 1.34 12.11 4.46
N PHE A 46 0.24 12.17 3.72
CA PHE A 46 0.29 12.54 2.31
C PHE A 46 0.91 13.92 2.11
N ALA A 47 0.54 14.90 2.93
CA ALA A 47 1.10 16.25 2.89
C ALA A 47 2.63 16.26 3.14
N VAL A 48 3.13 15.49 4.10
CA VAL A 48 4.58 15.35 4.39
C VAL A 48 5.35 14.84 3.17
N PHE A 49 4.76 13.96 2.37
CA PHE A 49 5.37 13.41 1.15
C PHE A 49 5.02 14.21 -0.13
N ASP A 50 4.51 15.44 0.01
CA ASP A 50 4.06 16.30 -1.11
C ASP A 50 3.04 15.62 -2.05
N THR A 51 2.25 14.73 -1.46
CA THR A 51 1.28 13.88 -2.14
C THR A 51 -0.11 14.15 -1.56
N SER A 52 -1.16 13.80 -2.29
CA SER A 52 -2.52 13.85 -1.79
C SER A 52 -3.28 12.61 -2.23
N MET A 53 -4.37 12.29 -1.54
CA MET A 53 -5.25 11.19 -1.93
C MET A 53 -5.72 11.33 -3.39
N GLU A 54 -5.99 12.56 -3.81
CA GLU A 54 -6.36 12.89 -5.19
C GLU A 54 -5.22 12.66 -6.20
N LYS A 55 -3.99 13.11 -5.88
CA LYS A 55 -2.81 12.85 -6.72
C LYS A 55 -2.59 11.35 -6.88
N ILE A 56 -2.64 10.59 -5.79
CA ILE A 56 -2.51 9.13 -5.84
C ILE A 56 -3.62 8.52 -6.69
N ALA A 57 -4.88 8.91 -6.47
CA ALA A 57 -6.00 8.38 -7.26
C ALA A 57 -5.91 8.72 -8.76
N ALA A 58 -5.33 9.88 -9.11
CA ALA A 58 -5.07 10.27 -10.49
C ALA A 58 -3.99 9.37 -11.12
N GLU A 59 -2.86 9.19 -10.44
CA GLU A 59 -1.77 8.31 -10.89
C GLU A 59 -2.25 6.85 -11.02
N LEU A 60 -3.00 6.37 -10.03
CA LEU A 60 -3.59 5.03 -10.05
C LEU A 60 -4.62 4.83 -11.19
N ARG A 61 -5.29 5.91 -11.63
CA ARG A 61 -6.16 5.85 -12.81
C ARG A 61 -5.37 5.74 -14.10
N CYS A 62 -4.17 6.31 -14.16
CA CYS A 62 -3.29 6.21 -15.32
C CYS A 62 -2.63 4.83 -15.43
N ILE A 63 -2.32 4.17 -14.32
CA ILE A 63 -1.67 2.86 -14.37
C ILE A 63 -2.63 1.71 -14.71
N ASN A 64 -2.13 0.77 -15.52
CA ASN A 64 -2.77 -0.50 -15.86
C ASN A 64 -4.24 -0.39 -16.31
N GLY A 65 -4.60 0.71 -16.96
CA GLY A 65 -5.96 0.96 -17.45
C GLY A 65 -7.00 1.03 -16.35
N ALA A 66 -6.60 1.38 -15.11
CA ALA A 66 -7.54 1.53 -14.03
C ALA A 66 -8.31 0.20 -13.74
N LYS A 67 -7.61 -0.94 -13.81
CA LYS A 67 -8.16 -2.27 -13.51
C LYS A 67 -8.66 -2.41 -12.08
N GLN A 68 -9.59 -3.34 -11.86
CA GLN A 68 -10.03 -3.67 -10.50
C GLN A 68 -8.97 -4.52 -9.80
N GLY A 69 -8.88 -4.38 -8.48
CA GLY A 69 -7.93 -5.12 -7.65
C GLY A 69 -7.13 -4.24 -6.70
N PHE A 70 -6.04 -4.80 -6.20
CA PHE A 70 -5.13 -4.19 -5.25
C PHE A 70 -3.94 -3.52 -5.94
N TYR A 71 -3.60 -2.38 -5.36
CA TYR A 71 -2.53 -1.51 -5.77
C TYR A 71 -1.67 -1.17 -4.56
N ILE A 72 -0.39 -0.97 -4.80
CA ILE A 72 0.56 -0.46 -3.82
C ILE A 72 1.07 0.88 -4.33
N ALA A 73 0.89 1.92 -3.53
CA ALA A 73 1.47 3.24 -3.74
C ALA A 73 2.64 3.44 -2.78
N ASN A 74 3.85 3.62 -3.33
CA ASN A 74 4.99 4.14 -2.60
C ASN A 74 4.95 5.67 -2.71
N ILE A 75 4.54 6.35 -1.64
CA ILE A 75 4.44 7.82 -1.63
C ILE A 75 5.79 8.51 -1.45
N LEU A 76 6.80 7.81 -0.91
CA LEU A 76 8.17 8.33 -0.76
C LEU A 76 8.83 8.51 -2.14
N ASP A 77 8.76 7.47 -2.96
CA ASP A 77 9.40 7.44 -4.29
C ASP A 77 8.42 7.79 -5.43
N LYS A 78 7.16 8.08 -5.10
CA LYS A 78 6.05 8.35 -6.04
C LYS A 78 5.90 7.27 -7.11
N LYS A 79 6.07 6.00 -6.70
CA LYS A 79 5.93 4.83 -7.57
C LYS A 79 4.66 4.05 -7.24
N TYR A 80 3.98 3.57 -8.27
CA TYR A 80 2.71 2.88 -8.14
C TYR A 80 2.77 1.52 -8.82
N TYR A 81 2.28 0.49 -8.13
CA TYR A 81 2.34 -0.89 -8.58
C TYR A 81 0.95 -1.53 -8.54
N TYR A 82 0.60 -2.25 -9.60
CA TYR A 82 -0.55 -3.13 -9.58
C TYR A 82 -0.12 -4.51 -9.06
N CYS A 83 -0.87 -5.04 -8.09
CA CYS A 83 -0.57 -6.33 -7.49
C CYS A 83 -1.41 -7.44 -8.15
N GLY A 84 -2.73 -7.25 -8.20
CA GLY A 84 -3.65 -8.30 -8.64
C GLY A 84 -5.01 -8.11 -8.00
N THR A 85 -5.83 -9.14 -7.97
CA THR A 85 -7.16 -9.11 -7.32
C THR A 85 -7.17 -9.79 -5.97
N GLU A 86 -6.10 -10.46 -5.58
CA GLU A 86 -6.03 -11.23 -4.35
C GLU A 86 -5.10 -10.55 -3.33
N TRP A 87 -5.36 -10.79 -2.04
CA TRP A 87 -4.53 -10.25 -0.96
C TRP A 87 -3.12 -10.84 -0.98
N GLN A 88 -2.99 -12.10 -1.41
CA GLN A 88 -1.73 -12.79 -1.57
C GLN A 88 -0.81 -12.07 -2.59
N ASP A 89 -1.37 -11.57 -3.69
CA ASP A 89 -0.59 -10.82 -4.70
C ASP A 89 0.07 -9.57 -4.10
N VAL A 90 -0.62 -8.91 -3.17
CA VAL A 90 -0.09 -7.73 -2.48
C VAL A 90 1.10 -8.13 -1.60
N LYS A 91 0.99 -9.25 -0.88
CA LYS A 91 2.09 -9.78 -0.07
C LYS A 91 3.29 -10.17 -0.95
N THR A 92 3.05 -10.87 -2.05
CA THR A 92 4.10 -11.23 -3.02
C THR A 92 4.76 -9.99 -3.61
N LYS A 93 3.98 -8.99 -4.04
CA LYS A 93 4.54 -7.76 -4.60
C LYS A 93 5.34 -6.97 -3.57
N LEU A 94 4.92 -6.93 -2.31
CA LEU A 94 5.71 -6.32 -1.23
C LEU A 94 7.03 -7.07 -1.01
N GLN A 95 7.01 -8.41 -1.00
CA GLN A 95 8.22 -9.21 -0.92
C GLN A 95 9.17 -8.98 -2.11
N GLU A 96 8.64 -8.89 -3.33
CA GLU A 96 9.42 -8.52 -4.53
C GLU A 96 10.07 -7.14 -4.40
N LEU A 97 9.40 -6.20 -3.72
CA LEU A 97 9.93 -4.86 -3.42
C LEU A 97 10.90 -4.85 -2.23
N GLY A 98 11.21 -6.01 -1.64
CA GLY A 98 12.09 -6.15 -0.48
C GLY A 98 11.43 -5.79 0.86
N ILE A 99 10.09 -5.75 0.91
CA ILE A 99 9.31 -5.36 2.09
C ILE A 99 8.65 -6.61 2.68
N GLY A 100 9.04 -6.91 3.91
CA GLY A 100 8.67 -8.16 4.58
C GLY A 100 9.71 -9.25 4.32
N ARG A 101 9.88 -10.13 5.31
CA ARG A 101 10.65 -11.37 5.12
C ARG A 101 9.71 -12.45 4.60
N PRO A 102 10.16 -13.37 3.72
CA PRO A 102 9.47 -14.65 3.61
C PRO A 102 9.47 -15.28 5.01
N ASP A 103 8.30 -15.70 5.49
CA ASP A 103 8.22 -16.46 6.73
C ASP A 103 9.14 -17.69 6.56
N PRO A 104 10.09 -17.94 7.48
CA PRO A 104 11.09 -19.00 7.34
C PRO A 104 10.51 -20.44 7.47
N MET A 105 9.19 -20.59 7.35
CA MET A 105 8.47 -21.86 7.53
C MET A 105 7.79 -22.36 6.23
N GLU A 106 8.26 -21.94 5.06
CA GLU A 106 7.88 -22.53 3.76
C GLU A 106 9.10 -23.13 3.03
N ALA A 107 9.91 -23.91 3.76
CA ALA A 107 11.01 -24.70 3.19
C ALA A 107 10.70 -26.20 3.27
#